data_AF-A0A645B9C4-F1
#
_entry.id   AF-A0A645B9C4-F1
#
_cell.length_a   1.000
_cell.length_b   1.000
_cell.length_c   1.000
_cell.angle_alpha   90.00
_cell.angle_beta   90.00
_cell.angle_gamma   90.00
#
_symmetry.space_group_name_H-M   'P 1'
#
loop_
_entity.id
_entity.type
_entity.pdbx_description
1 polymer ?
#
loop_
_entity_poly.entity_id
_entity_poly.type
_entity_poly.pdbx_seq_one_letter_code
_entity_poly.pdbx_strand_id
1 'polypeptide(L)' 'MLVEEPGCGRSRRDAPEIDGQVYFTGKAEVGDIVRVIVERADAYDLYGTID' A
#
# COMPACT_ATOMS: atom_id res chain seq x y z
N MET A 1 3.27 -1.16 5.80
CA MET A 1 2.83 -0.13 4.84
C MET A 1 2.27 1.02 5.64
N LEU A 2 2.69 2.26 5.38
CA LEU A 2 2.06 3.41 6.03
C LEU A 2 0.80 3.77 5.24
N VAL A 3 -0.35 3.78 5.90
CA VAL A 3 -1.62 4.17 5.28
C VAL A 3 -1.66 5.68 5.16
N GLU A 4 -1.83 6.19 3.94
CA GLU A 4 -1.93 7.63 3.67
C GLU A 4 -3.34 8.04 3.32
N GLU A 5 -4.08 7.15 2.66
CA GLU A 5 -5.50 7.29 2.36
C GLU A 5 -6.21 5.95 2.60
N PRO A 6 -7.53 5.94 2.83
CA PRO A 6 -8.28 4.70 3.00
C PRO A 6 -8.08 3.76 1.79
N GLY A 7 -7.40 2.63 2.00
CA GLY A 7 -7.11 1.64 0.96
C GLY A 7 -5.88 1.92 0.08
N CYS A 8 -5.07 2.95 0.42
CA CYS A 8 -3.83 3.27 -0.28
C CYS A 8 -2.71 3.60 0.72
N GLY A 9 -1.50 3.16 0.43
CA GLY A 9 -0.35 3.43 1.29
C GLY A 9 0.97 3.19 0.60
N ARG A 10 2.05 3.63 1.27
CA ARG A 10 3.41 3.53 0.74
C ARG A 10 4.25 2.50 1.49
N SER A 11 5.12 1.82 0.75
CA SER A 11 6.12 0.95 1.35
C SER A 11 7.34 1.78 1.80
N ARG A 12 8.10 1.27 2.78
CA ARG A 12 9.26 1.98 3.38
C ARG A 12 10.43 2.13 2.41
N ARG A 13 10.35 1.58 1.19
CA ARG A 13 11.40 1.61 0.16
C ARG A 13 11.10 2.56 -1.01
N ASP A 14 9.92 3.18 -1.02
CA ASP A 14 9.46 3.97 -2.15
C ASP A 14 9.85 5.46 -2.01
N ALA A 15 10.60 5.98 -2.98
CA ALA A 15 10.96 7.38 -3.07
C ALA A 15 9.74 8.22 -3.48
N PRO A 16 9.56 9.44 -2.92
CA PRO A 16 8.31 10.20 -2.98
C PRO A 16 7.79 10.62 -4.38
N GLU A 17 8.52 10.39 -5.47
CA GLU A 17 8.16 10.90 -6.81
C GLU A 17 8.26 9.85 -7.96
N ILE A 18 8.76 8.64 -7.69
CA ILE A 18 9.03 7.62 -8.74
C ILE A 18 8.42 6.24 -8.43
N ASP A 19 8.09 5.95 -7.17
CA ASP A 19 7.72 4.58 -6.80
C ASP A 19 6.21 4.36 -6.69
N GLY A 20 5.82 3.15 -7.10
CA GLY A 20 4.46 2.66 -7.25
C GLY A 20 3.51 2.88 -6.09
N GLN A 21 2.23 3.11 -6.38
CA GLN A 21 1.20 3.11 -5.35
C GLN A 21 0.84 1.67 -4.98
N VAL A 22 0.60 1.44 -3.68
CA VAL A 22 0.09 0.16 -3.21
C VAL A 22 -1.34 0.32 -2.73
N TYR A 23 -2.24 -0.33 -3.45
CA TYR A 23 -3.65 -0.40 -3.15
C TYR A 23 -3.95 -1.65 -2.36
N PHE A 24 -4.74 -1.52 -1.30
CA PHE A 24 -5.14 -2.67 -0.50
C PHE A 24 -6.58 -2.56 -0.02
N THR A 25 -7.18 -3.71 0.19
CA THR A 25 -8.53 -3.82 0.77
C THR A 25 -8.46 -4.42 2.17
N GLY A 26 -9.15 -3.79 3.12
CA GLY A 26 -9.14 -4.16 4.53
C GLY A 26 -9.48 -2.97 5.43
N LYS A 27 -9.60 -3.20 6.75
CA LYS A 27 -9.83 -2.13 7.73
C LYS A 27 -8.49 -1.61 8.23
N ALA A 28 -8.15 -0.38 7.85
CA ALA A 28 -7.02 0.36 8.40
C ALA A 28 -7.33 1.85 8.37
N GLU A 29 -6.79 2.59 9.35
CA GLU A 29 -6.94 4.04 9.43
C GLU A 29 -5.68 4.73 8.91
N VAL A 30 -5.83 5.98 8.47
CA VAL A 30 -4.69 6.79 8.01
C VAL A 30 -3.69 6.96 9.15
N GLY A 31 -2.41 6.70 8.87
CA GLY A 31 -1.33 6.70 9.85
C GLY A 31 -0.99 5.33 10.42
N ASP A 32 -1.81 4.29 10.17
CA ASP A 32 -1.51 2.94 10.61
C ASP A 32 -0.32 2.34 9.83
N ILE A 33 0.43 1.47 10.53
CA ILE A 33 1.42 0.60 9.90
C ILE A 33 0.84 -0.80 9.81
N VAL A 34 0.33 -1.15 8.63
CA VAL A 34 -0.31 -2.44 8.37
C VAL A 34 0.57 -3.39 7.55
N ARG A 35 0.34 -4.69 7.72
CA ARG A 35 0.93 -5.72 6.88
C ARG A 35 -0.03 -5.99 5.71
N VAL A 36 0.48 -5.86 4.50
CA VAL A 36 -0.28 -6.09 3.27
C VAL A 36 0.32 -7.30 2.57
N ILE A 37 -0.53 -8.25 2.21
CA ILE A 37 -0.20 -9.38 1.33
C ILE A 37 -0.49 -8.93 -0.09
N VAL A 38 0.56 -8.80 -0.91
CA VAL A 38 0.43 -8.42 -2.31
C VAL A 38 0.00 -9.64 -3.11
N GLU A 39 -1.14 -9.53 -3.79
CA GLU A 39 -1.73 -10.60 -4.60
C GLU A 39 -1.50 -10.37 -6.10
N ARG A 40 -1.39 -9.11 -6.52
CA ARG A 40 -1.17 -8.73 -7.91
C ARG A 40 -0.22 -7.54 -8.01
N ALA A 41 0.65 -7.58 -9.02
CA ALA A 41 1.52 -6.48 -9.39
C ALA A 41 1.27 -6.13 -10.85
N ASP A 42 1.04 -4.85 -11.13
CA ASP A 42 1.01 -4.29 -12.47
C ASP A 42 2.33 -3.54 -12.74
N ALA A 43 2.45 -2.87 -13.90
CA ALA A 43 3.71 -2.27 -14.36
C ALA A 43 4.34 -1.29 -13.36
N TYR A 44 3.51 -0.61 -12.55
CA TYR A 44 3.95 0.33 -11.52
C TYR A 44 3.22 0.17 -10.19
N ASP A 45 2.07 -0.51 -10.15
CA ASP A 45 1.21 -0.54 -8.97
C ASP A 45 1.13 -1.94 -8.34
N LEU A 46 0.98 -1.99 -7.03
CA LEU A 46 0.75 -3.22 -6.28
C LEU A 46 -0.67 -3.26 -5.72
N TYR A 47 -1.27 -4.44 -5.72
CA TYR A 47 -2.61 -4.68 -5.21
C TYR A 47 -2.60 -5.84 -4.22
N GLY A 48 -3.26 -5.68 -3.08
CA GLY A 48 -3.28 -6.70 -2.04
C GLY A 48 -4.38 -6.54 -1.01
N THR A 49 -4.25 -7.30 0.08
CA THR A 49 -5.18 -7.30 1.21
C THR A 49 -4.43 -7.13 2.52
N ILE A 50 -5.07 -6.49 3.50
CA ILE A 50 -4.54 -6.41 4.86
C ILE A 50 -4.74 -7.76 5.56
N ASP A 51 -3.69 -8.24 6.22
CA ASP A 51 -3.71 -9.39 7.14
C ASP A 51 -4.22 -8.98 8.53
#